data_AF-A0A261QLV6-F1
#
_entry.id   AF-A0A261QLV6-F1
#
_cell.length_a   1.000
_cell.length_b   1.000
_cell.length_c   1.000
_cell.angle_alpha   90.00
_cell.angle_beta   90.00
_cell.angle_gamma   90.00
#
_symmetry.space_group_name_H-M   'P 1'
#
loop_
_entity.id
_entity.type
_entity.pdbx_description
1 polymer ?
#
loop_
_entity_poly.entity_id
_entity_poly.type
_entity_poly.pdbx_seq_one_letter_code
_entity_poly.pdbx_strand_id
1 'polypeptide(L)'
;MSKYNLGQNESEKCALTIADLCKEIAEENPNSEHYSFDTLRDKFKNHDKSGIIDKLEIKLGFRIENFDKYDQLKLLKYLFQLEKSSLSKSIKSYNNAKIRIIDILNKPRLDNINTHIAEKNIYGNILSEMKANIEKELSRESIVLKIEQLEYITLQWEIVIQKTFDYVMTEIALHNKEFAYSELERIEYYLKHKVLERLPNVLELKLQYNENLFSTFYNILILHESLCFDHDRLRINYQIVIDDPPENDYIKTFIENEDKWLVKEEYFEILLKKLCNLDERYDSKLGIIIFLIFKKNKLSDEDKKNLKFAFRHVKTLLIWLKEFKKADFSEGYHLGIFVSVIQEIIYASKTKEILKNDFYGNKYYQKTLISSLKDGVEASAVAKTAWLFKIENRYSVNIGAYKLIKKKRDVEKLIYQIKSKLYQYHNMSDLELANSMIINFTSRSLISRKIAEDILLEFVQQVVEICGLYEFRIFKKGINVLNMCREFLLCRETMQVAAKDIGEMIIEFDFESPTNSYSKIIAKSMSYRFCLKSNDRTFLVLFYVDRERKVVDFKNFMEVVDDEYANEQIRIGLGKFIYC
;
A
#
# COMPACT_ATOMS: atom_id res chain seq x y z
N MET A 1 0.12 23.31 40.87
CA MET A 1 -0.69 22.62 39.86
C MET A 1 0.12 22.54 38.59
N SER A 2 0.08 21.39 37.92
CA SER A 2 0.82 21.13 36.70
C SER A 2 0.11 21.81 35.53
N LYS A 3 0.65 22.91 35.01
CA LYS A 3 -0.05 23.81 34.07
C LYS A 3 -0.08 23.21 32.67
N TYR A 4 1.04 22.64 32.22
CA TYR A 4 1.18 22.17 30.83
C TYR A 4 0.95 20.66 30.69
N ASN A 5 0.12 20.06 31.55
CA ASN A 5 -0.28 18.66 31.38
C ASN A 5 -1.38 18.52 30.32
N LEU A 6 -1.44 17.35 29.69
CA LEU A 6 -2.54 17.02 28.81
C LEU A 6 -3.88 17.02 29.59
N GLY A 7 -4.95 17.48 28.95
CA GLY A 7 -6.30 17.68 29.50
C GLY A 7 -6.47 18.96 30.32
N GLN A 8 -5.44 19.80 30.46
CA GLN A 8 -5.54 21.08 31.18
C GLN A 8 -5.86 22.24 30.23
N ASN A 9 -6.75 23.12 30.66
CA ASN A 9 -7.09 24.36 29.97
C ASN A 9 -6.17 25.50 30.39
N GLU A 10 -5.98 26.48 29.51
CA GLU A 10 -5.18 27.66 29.81
C GLU A 10 -5.79 28.43 31.00
N SER A 11 -4.93 28.85 31.94
CA SER A 11 -5.34 29.75 33.01
C SER A 11 -4.80 31.14 32.74
N GLU A 12 -5.60 32.18 33.02
CA GLU A 12 -5.33 33.59 32.70
C GLU A 12 -4.00 34.16 33.26
N LYS A 13 -3.28 33.42 34.11
CA LYS A 13 -2.05 33.86 34.80
C LYS A 13 -0.78 33.15 34.33
N CYS A 14 -0.80 32.39 33.25
CA CYS A 14 0.38 31.65 32.78
C CYS A 14 1.25 32.49 31.82
N ALA A 15 2.56 32.58 32.06
CA ALA A 15 3.46 33.10 31.04
C ALA A 15 3.76 32.00 30.02
N LEU A 16 3.43 32.22 28.75
CA LEU A 16 3.54 31.20 27.70
C LEU A 16 4.96 31.13 27.13
N THR A 17 5.94 30.75 27.98
CA THR A 17 7.35 30.68 27.59
C THR A 17 7.97 29.32 27.85
N ILE A 18 9.03 28.98 27.08
CA ILE A 18 9.84 27.77 27.34
C ILE A 18 10.51 27.86 28.72
N ALA A 19 10.82 29.08 29.19
CA ALA A 19 11.38 29.29 30.51
C ALA A 19 10.40 28.84 31.62
N ASP A 20 9.13 29.19 31.48
CA ASP A 20 8.07 28.76 32.40
C ASP A 20 7.88 27.24 32.39
N LEU A 21 7.92 26.62 31.20
CA LEU A 21 7.88 25.16 31.09
C LEU A 21 9.09 24.50 31.78
N CYS A 22 10.30 25.04 31.60
CA CYS A 22 11.50 24.52 32.26
C CYS A 22 11.39 24.66 33.80
N LYS A 23 10.84 25.78 34.28
CA LYS A 23 10.60 26.01 35.71
C LYS A 23 9.62 24.99 36.27
N GLU A 24 8.49 24.76 35.60
CA GLU A 24 7.51 23.76 36.03
C GLU A 24 8.12 22.34 36.08
N ILE A 25 8.88 21.94 35.04
CA ILE A 25 9.53 20.62 35.03
C ILE A 25 10.55 20.48 36.17
N ALA A 26 11.32 21.54 36.47
CA ALA A 26 12.27 21.54 37.57
C ALA A 26 11.57 21.45 38.93
N GLU A 27 10.47 22.19 39.12
CA GLU A 27 9.63 22.13 40.34
C GLU A 27 9.00 20.76 40.56
N GLU A 28 8.62 20.04 39.49
CA GLU A 28 8.12 18.67 39.55
C GLU A 28 9.23 17.64 39.86
N ASN A 29 10.50 18.01 39.74
CA ASN A 29 11.65 17.13 39.93
C ASN A 29 12.73 17.76 40.85
N PRO A 30 12.37 18.19 42.08
CA PRO A 30 13.21 19.07 42.90
C PRO A 30 14.52 18.42 43.36
N ASN A 31 14.61 17.08 43.33
CA ASN A 31 15.75 16.31 43.84
C ASN A 31 16.75 15.85 42.76
N SER A 32 16.67 16.35 41.52
CA SER A 32 17.58 15.89 40.45
C SER A 32 18.40 17.04 39.86
N GLU A 33 19.71 16.99 40.10
CA GLU A 33 20.72 17.93 39.58
C GLU A 33 20.74 18.05 38.04
N HIS A 34 20.18 17.06 37.33
CA HIS A 34 20.04 17.07 35.87
C HIS A 34 18.93 17.99 35.32
N TYR A 35 18.18 18.71 36.17
CA TYR A 35 17.08 19.60 35.79
C TYR A 35 17.39 21.09 36.07
N SER A 36 18.66 21.50 35.92
CA SER A 36 18.97 22.94 35.91
C SER A 36 18.33 23.62 34.69
N PHE A 37 18.01 24.91 34.80
CA PHE A 37 17.31 25.66 33.76
C PHE A 37 18.00 25.58 32.39
N ASP A 38 19.30 25.83 32.33
CA ASP A 38 20.07 25.79 31.07
C ASP A 38 20.09 24.38 30.47
N THR A 39 20.29 23.36 31.32
CA THR A 39 20.27 21.97 30.86
C THR A 39 18.91 21.52 30.33
N LEU A 40 17.80 22.09 30.82
CA LEU A 40 16.45 21.81 30.34
C LEU A 40 16.16 22.50 29.02
N ARG A 41 16.55 23.77 28.89
CA ARG A 41 16.42 24.53 27.65
C ARG A 41 17.08 23.81 26.47
N ASP A 42 18.29 23.29 26.68
CA ASP A 42 19.02 22.50 25.68
C ASP A 42 18.32 21.19 25.30
N LYS A 43 17.40 20.64 26.11
CA LYS A 43 16.61 19.45 25.73
C LYS A 43 15.52 19.78 24.72
N PHE A 44 15.08 21.04 24.66
CA PHE A 44 14.03 21.47 23.74
C PHE A 44 14.59 21.99 22.42
N LYS A 45 15.60 22.85 22.44
CA LYS A 45 16.23 23.41 21.24
C LYS A 45 17.71 23.71 21.51
N ASN A 46 18.61 23.26 20.62
CA ASN A 46 20.05 23.48 20.81
C ASN A 46 20.82 23.61 19.49
N HIS A 47 22.07 24.07 19.57
CA HIS A 47 22.93 24.27 18.40
C HIS A 47 23.22 22.98 17.62
N ASP A 48 23.28 21.84 18.32
CA ASP A 48 23.50 20.51 17.72
C ASP A 48 22.23 19.92 17.06
N LYS A 49 21.12 20.65 17.07
CA LYS A 49 19.82 20.24 16.53
C LYS A 49 19.33 18.89 17.09
N SER A 50 19.65 18.61 18.35
CA SER A 50 19.30 17.36 19.04
C SER A 50 18.14 17.51 20.03
N GLY A 51 17.65 18.74 20.20
CA GLY A 51 16.49 19.09 21.00
C GLY A 51 15.19 18.51 20.43
N ILE A 52 14.14 18.45 21.26
CA ILE A 52 12.83 17.94 20.85
C ILE A 52 12.26 18.75 19.68
N ILE A 53 12.29 20.09 19.75
CA ILE A 53 11.79 20.99 18.69
C ILE A 53 12.55 20.74 17.39
N ASP A 54 13.88 20.72 17.45
CA ASP A 54 14.72 20.50 16.27
C ASP A 54 14.45 19.13 15.62
N LYS A 55 14.27 18.09 16.44
CA LYS A 55 13.99 16.74 15.94
C LYS A 55 12.60 16.61 15.32
N LEU A 56 11.57 17.24 15.88
CA LEU A 56 10.22 17.24 15.31
C LEU A 56 10.26 17.81 13.89
N GLU A 57 10.96 18.93 13.69
CA GLU A 57 11.10 19.55 12.37
C GLU A 57 11.94 18.69 11.43
N ILE A 58 13.15 18.29 11.84
CA ILE A 58 14.11 17.61 10.95
C ILE A 58 13.68 16.20 10.58
N LYS A 59 13.09 15.46 11.53
CA LYS A 59 12.77 14.04 11.35
C LYS A 59 11.34 13.82 10.89
N LEU A 60 10.40 14.61 11.41
CA LEU A 60 8.99 14.41 11.12
C LEU A 60 8.40 15.50 10.22
N GLY A 61 9.14 16.57 9.88
CA GLY A 61 8.56 17.71 9.16
C GLY A 61 7.59 18.55 10.01
N PHE A 62 7.53 18.30 11.31
CA PHE A 62 6.54 18.89 12.20
C PHE A 62 7.08 20.17 12.86
N ARG A 63 6.70 21.31 12.29
CA ARG A 63 7.11 22.65 12.75
C ARG A 63 6.18 23.12 13.86
N ILE A 64 6.43 22.61 15.06
CA ILE A 64 5.61 22.90 16.25
C ILE A 64 5.51 24.41 16.56
N GLU A 65 6.49 25.21 16.14
CA GLU A 65 6.52 26.67 16.35
C GLU A 65 5.41 27.43 15.60
N ASN A 66 4.73 26.79 14.64
CA ASN A 66 3.64 27.39 13.84
C ASN A 66 2.26 27.39 14.53
N PHE A 67 2.15 26.81 15.73
CA PHE A 67 0.86 26.60 16.41
C PHE A 67 0.67 27.52 17.63
N ASP A 68 -0.47 27.41 18.31
CA ASP A 68 -0.72 28.13 19.57
C ASP A 68 0.32 27.81 20.66
N LYS A 69 0.73 28.83 21.41
CA LYS A 69 1.85 28.70 22.33
C LYS A 69 1.56 27.80 23.52
N TYR A 70 0.32 27.78 24.02
CA TYR A 70 -0.05 26.94 25.15
C TYR A 70 -0.02 25.45 24.78
N ASP A 71 -0.61 25.11 23.63
CA ASP A 71 -0.58 23.74 23.07
C ASP A 71 0.85 23.26 22.77
N GLN A 72 1.70 24.16 22.25
CA GLN A 72 3.13 23.86 22.07
C GLN A 72 3.77 23.39 23.38
N LEU A 73 3.58 24.15 24.47
CA LEU A 73 4.21 23.84 25.75
C LEU A 73 3.67 22.54 26.35
N LYS A 74 2.37 22.26 26.18
CA LYS A 74 1.76 20.99 26.59
C LYS A 74 2.37 19.78 25.88
N LEU A 75 2.44 19.82 24.55
CA LEU A 75 3.03 18.71 23.79
C LEU A 75 4.53 18.56 24.07
N LEU A 76 5.27 19.66 24.18
CA LEU A 76 6.69 19.64 24.51
C LEU A 76 6.94 19.02 25.89
N LYS A 77 6.13 19.37 26.90
CA LYS A 77 6.22 18.76 28.22
C LYS A 77 6.02 17.24 28.14
N TYR A 78 4.98 16.82 27.44
CA TYR A 78 4.64 15.42 27.27
C TYR A 78 5.77 14.62 26.59
N LEU A 79 6.29 15.12 25.46
CA LEU A 79 7.41 14.49 24.76
C LEU A 79 8.70 14.48 25.60
N PHE A 80 8.93 15.52 26.39
CA PHE A 80 10.05 15.56 27.33
C PHE A 80 9.92 14.47 28.41
N GLN A 81 8.73 14.30 28.97
CA GLN A 81 8.47 13.24 29.95
C GLN A 81 8.71 11.86 29.35
N LEU A 82 8.32 11.63 28.09
CA LEU A 82 8.56 10.36 27.38
C LEU A 82 10.03 10.10 27.02
N GLU A 83 10.76 11.08 26.48
CA GLU A 83 12.11 10.84 25.92
C GLU A 83 13.28 11.22 26.86
N LYS A 84 13.06 12.20 27.72
CA LYS A 84 14.16 12.93 28.38
C LYS A 84 14.17 12.74 29.89
N SER A 85 13.00 12.58 30.53
CA SER A 85 12.86 12.42 31.98
C SER A 85 13.62 11.22 32.56
N SER A 86 13.86 11.24 33.87
CA SER A 86 14.35 10.09 34.64
C SER A 86 13.40 8.89 34.58
N LEU A 87 12.08 9.12 34.49
CA LEU A 87 11.06 8.07 34.30
C LEU A 87 11.27 7.29 32.99
N SER A 88 11.69 7.95 31.91
CA SER A 88 12.08 7.25 30.66
C SER A 88 13.31 6.35 30.82
N LYS A 89 14.14 6.58 31.86
CA LYS A 89 15.30 5.72 32.19
C LYS A 89 14.89 4.50 33.02
N SER A 90 13.80 4.59 33.79
CA SER A 90 13.24 3.45 34.54
C SER A 90 12.32 2.59 33.68
N ILE A 91 11.62 3.17 32.70
CA ILE A 91 10.90 2.44 31.65
C ILE A 91 11.93 1.93 30.63
N LYS A 92 12.66 0.89 31.01
CA LYS A 92 13.61 0.20 30.12
C LYS A 92 12.81 -0.65 29.14
N SER A 93 12.91 -0.31 27.86
CA SER A 93 12.38 -1.13 26.75
C SER A 93 13.38 -2.24 26.37
N TYR A 94 13.07 -2.98 25.29
CA TYR A 94 13.95 -4.00 24.71
C TYR A 94 15.43 -3.55 24.68
N ASN A 95 16.33 -4.39 25.21
CA ASN A 95 17.77 -4.11 25.39
C ASN A 95 18.14 -2.93 26.31
N ASN A 96 17.30 -2.56 27.29
CA ASN A 96 17.54 -1.43 28.20
C ASN A 96 17.73 -0.09 27.47
N ALA A 97 17.20 0.04 26.26
CA ALA A 97 17.32 1.24 25.46
C ALA A 97 16.35 2.33 25.94
N LYS A 98 16.85 3.57 25.99
CA LYS A 98 16.05 4.76 26.29
C LYS A 98 15.01 4.97 25.18
N ILE A 99 13.76 5.22 25.56
CA ILE A 99 12.69 5.52 24.60
C ILE A 99 13.01 6.85 23.91
N ARG A 100 13.02 6.85 22.58
CA ARG A 100 13.21 8.05 21.75
C ARG A 100 12.11 8.11 20.70
N ILE A 101 10.93 8.56 21.12
CA ILE A 101 9.70 8.47 20.36
C ILE A 101 9.77 9.13 18.99
N ILE A 102 10.44 10.28 18.86
CA ILE A 102 10.61 10.97 17.58
C ILE A 102 11.51 10.16 16.64
N ASP A 103 12.54 9.49 17.19
CA ASP A 103 13.42 8.62 16.41
C ASP A 103 12.71 7.31 15.99
N ILE A 104 11.76 6.83 16.80
CA ILE A 104 10.89 5.67 16.52
C ILE A 104 9.87 6.03 15.42
N LEU A 105 9.20 7.17 15.52
CA LEU A 105 8.25 7.67 14.51
C LEU A 105 8.91 7.89 13.14
N ASN A 106 10.14 8.41 13.13
CA ASN A 106 10.92 8.56 11.90
C ASN A 106 11.36 7.22 11.27
N LYS A 107 11.19 6.09 11.97
CA LYS A 107 11.57 4.77 11.49
C LYS A 107 10.38 3.81 11.60
N PRO A 108 9.36 3.93 10.73
CA PRO A 108 8.15 3.11 10.79
C PRO A 108 8.48 1.63 10.61
N ARG A 109 8.04 0.79 11.56
CA ARG A 109 8.25 -0.66 11.60
C ARG A 109 7.06 -1.32 12.28
N LEU A 110 6.72 -2.56 11.89
CA LEU A 110 5.64 -3.32 12.52
C LEU A 110 5.86 -3.50 14.03
N ASP A 111 7.11 -3.61 14.49
CA ASP A 111 7.43 -3.67 15.92
C ASP A 111 7.10 -2.38 16.69
N ASN A 112 6.80 -1.29 16.00
CA ASN A 112 6.37 -0.05 16.63
C ASN A 112 4.90 -0.09 17.05
N ILE A 113 4.08 -0.99 16.49
CA ILE A 113 2.62 -0.96 16.65
C ILE A 113 2.07 -2.28 17.18
N ASN A 114 0.88 -2.21 17.76
CA ASN A 114 0.08 -3.39 18.06
C ASN A 114 -0.54 -3.90 16.75
N THR A 115 -0.41 -5.20 16.48
CA THR A 115 -0.94 -5.80 15.24
C THR A 115 -1.75 -7.05 15.57
N HIS A 116 -2.73 -7.38 14.74
CA HIS A 116 -3.40 -8.67 14.82
C HIS A 116 -2.51 -9.84 14.37
N ILE A 117 -1.36 -9.55 13.74
CA ILE A 117 -0.45 -10.55 13.17
C ILE A 117 0.44 -11.15 14.27
N ALA A 118 0.85 -10.36 15.26
CA ALA A 118 1.72 -10.82 16.34
C ALA A 118 1.37 -10.16 17.67
N GLU A 119 1.36 -10.96 18.73
CA GLU A 119 1.16 -10.52 20.11
C GLU A 119 2.35 -9.68 20.60
N LYS A 120 3.56 -10.05 20.18
CA LYS A 120 4.79 -9.36 20.57
C LYS A 120 5.14 -8.22 19.64
N ASN A 121 5.27 -7.04 20.23
CA ASN A 121 5.83 -5.83 19.63
C ASN A 121 6.77 -5.13 20.64
N ILE A 122 7.53 -4.14 20.17
CA ILE A 122 8.55 -3.47 20.98
C ILE A 122 8.04 -2.13 21.52
N TYR A 123 7.36 -1.35 20.68
CA TYR A 123 6.87 -0.01 21.04
C TYR A 123 5.35 0.15 20.91
N GLY A 124 4.60 -0.90 20.56
CA GLY A 124 3.15 -0.83 20.31
C GLY A 124 2.38 -0.31 21.51
N ASN A 125 2.63 -0.84 22.71
CA ASN A 125 1.98 -0.34 23.93
C ASN A 125 2.31 1.13 24.21
N ILE A 126 3.56 1.56 23.98
CA ILE A 126 3.99 2.94 24.20
C ILE A 126 3.30 3.88 23.20
N LEU A 127 3.21 3.50 21.92
CA LEU A 127 2.53 4.30 20.90
C LEU A 127 1.00 4.30 21.10
N SER A 128 0.40 3.19 21.52
CA SER A 128 -1.03 3.14 21.84
C SER A 128 -1.37 4.02 23.06
N GLU A 129 -0.54 4.00 24.10
CA GLU A 129 -0.71 4.91 25.25
C GLU A 129 -0.52 6.38 24.84
N MET A 130 0.46 6.65 23.97
CA MET A 130 0.67 7.98 23.42
C MET A 130 -0.52 8.48 22.62
N LYS A 131 -1.07 7.64 21.74
CA LYS A 131 -2.28 7.94 20.98
C LYS A 131 -3.44 8.26 21.92
N ALA A 132 -3.72 7.39 22.90
CA ALA A 132 -4.78 7.60 23.89
C ALA A 132 -4.60 8.87 24.74
N ASN A 133 -3.35 9.27 25.01
CA ASN A 133 -3.07 10.52 25.73
C ASN A 133 -3.31 11.76 24.86
N ILE A 134 -2.92 11.73 23.58
CA ILE A 134 -3.18 12.82 22.63
C ILE A 134 -4.68 12.94 22.33
N GLU A 135 -5.42 11.84 22.29
CA GLU A 135 -6.88 11.83 22.09
C GLU A 135 -7.64 12.64 23.16
N LYS A 136 -7.07 12.81 24.37
CA LYS A 136 -7.67 13.64 25.43
C LYS A 136 -7.76 15.13 25.07
N GLU A 137 -7.00 15.57 24.08
CA GLU A 137 -6.98 16.95 23.57
C GLU A 137 -7.91 17.15 22.37
N LEU A 138 -8.61 16.10 21.94
CA LEU A 138 -9.42 16.11 20.73
C LEU A 138 -10.88 15.81 21.06
N SER A 139 -11.77 16.31 20.22
CA SER A 139 -13.17 15.87 20.26
C SER A 139 -13.30 14.45 19.72
N ARG A 140 -14.27 13.70 20.24
CA ARG A 140 -14.55 12.33 19.80
C ARG A 140 -14.92 12.29 18.32
N GLU A 141 -15.67 13.29 17.86
CA GLU A 141 -16.10 13.42 16.47
C GLU A 141 -14.89 13.57 15.53
N SER A 142 -13.89 14.35 15.92
CA SER A 142 -12.65 14.54 15.13
C SER A 142 -11.85 13.24 15.04
N ILE A 143 -11.74 12.50 16.15
CA ILE A 143 -11.04 11.21 16.18
C ILE A 143 -11.70 10.20 15.23
N VAL A 144 -13.03 10.05 15.32
CA VAL A 144 -13.79 9.11 14.50
C VAL A 144 -13.63 9.43 13.02
N LEU A 145 -13.84 10.69 12.63
CA LEU A 145 -13.68 11.14 11.23
C LEU A 145 -12.30 10.77 10.68
N LYS A 146 -11.23 11.07 11.42
CA LYS A 146 -9.85 10.79 10.97
C LYS A 146 -9.56 9.31 10.78
N ILE A 147 -10.09 8.46 11.66
CA ILE A 147 -9.95 7.01 11.55
C ILE A 147 -10.70 6.52 10.32
N GLU A 148 -11.96 6.93 10.12
CA GLU A 148 -12.77 6.55 8.95
C GLU A 148 -12.11 6.98 7.63
N GLN A 149 -11.58 8.20 7.57
CA GLN A 149 -10.85 8.72 6.41
C GLN A 149 -9.61 7.89 6.10
N LEU A 150 -8.81 7.54 7.12
CA LEU A 150 -7.61 6.74 6.93
C LEU A 150 -7.91 5.28 6.56
N GLU A 151 -8.95 4.69 7.13
CA GLU A 151 -9.45 3.36 6.77
C GLU A 151 -9.92 3.32 5.32
N TYR A 152 -10.69 4.34 4.89
CA TYR A 152 -11.11 4.49 3.51
C TYR A 152 -9.90 4.58 2.55
N ILE A 153 -8.94 5.46 2.84
CA ILE A 153 -7.71 5.59 2.05
C ILE A 153 -6.97 4.24 1.97
N THR A 154 -6.80 3.57 3.11
CA THR A 154 -6.08 2.30 3.18
C THR A 154 -6.77 1.21 2.35
N LEU A 155 -8.09 1.10 2.44
CA LEU A 155 -8.89 0.14 1.67
C LEU A 155 -8.72 0.34 0.16
N GLN A 156 -8.75 1.59 -0.31
CA GLN A 156 -8.55 1.89 -1.75
C GLN A 156 -7.20 1.37 -2.25
N TRP A 157 -6.13 1.57 -1.48
CA TRP A 157 -4.80 1.07 -1.82
C TRP A 157 -4.69 -0.44 -1.75
N GLU A 158 -5.35 -1.09 -0.79
CA GLU A 158 -5.38 -2.56 -0.71
C GLU A 158 -6.06 -3.18 -1.93
N ILE A 159 -7.17 -2.60 -2.40
CA ILE A 159 -7.85 -3.04 -3.64
C ILE A 159 -6.91 -2.92 -4.84
N VAL A 160 -6.19 -1.80 -4.97
CA VAL A 160 -5.21 -1.57 -6.05
C VAL A 160 -4.10 -2.62 -6.00
N ILE A 161 -3.52 -2.88 -4.83
CA ILE A 161 -2.46 -3.89 -4.68
C ILE A 161 -3.01 -5.29 -5.00
N GLN A 162 -4.21 -5.62 -4.55
CA GLN A 162 -4.82 -6.93 -4.80
C GLN A 162 -5.05 -7.16 -6.30
N LYS A 163 -5.55 -6.16 -7.04
CA LYS A 163 -5.76 -6.26 -8.50
C LYS A 163 -4.48 -6.56 -9.28
N THR A 164 -3.29 -6.26 -8.75
CA THR A 164 -2.05 -6.63 -9.43
C THR A 164 -1.84 -8.15 -9.51
N PHE A 165 -2.49 -8.94 -8.64
CA PHE A 165 -2.44 -10.41 -8.71
C PHE A 165 -3.23 -10.98 -9.89
N ASP A 166 -4.16 -10.22 -10.48
CA ASP A 166 -4.92 -10.66 -11.65
C ASP A 166 -3.98 -10.96 -12.84
N TYR A 167 -2.84 -10.27 -12.89
CA TYR A 167 -1.78 -10.46 -13.89
C TYR A 167 -0.81 -11.60 -13.57
N VAL A 168 -1.03 -12.34 -12.48
CA VAL A 168 -0.16 -13.43 -12.04
C VAL A 168 -0.91 -14.75 -11.94
N MET A 169 -2.10 -14.74 -11.35
CA MET A 169 -2.77 -15.96 -10.87
C MET A 169 -4.03 -16.33 -11.67
N THR A 170 -4.54 -15.44 -12.53
CA THR A 170 -5.75 -15.74 -13.31
C THR A 170 -5.45 -16.71 -14.45
N GLU A 171 -6.44 -17.49 -14.85
CA GLU A 171 -6.32 -18.38 -16.01
C GLU A 171 -5.86 -17.64 -17.25
N ILE A 172 -6.37 -16.43 -17.49
CA ILE A 172 -5.99 -15.59 -18.63
C ILE A 172 -4.50 -15.24 -18.56
N ALA A 173 -3.99 -14.83 -17.40
CA ALA A 173 -2.58 -14.51 -17.21
C ALA A 173 -1.68 -15.74 -17.39
N LEU A 174 -2.13 -16.91 -16.90
CA LEU A 174 -1.38 -18.16 -17.03
C LEU A 174 -1.36 -18.71 -18.46
N HIS A 175 -2.43 -18.50 -19.24
CA HIS A 175 -2.49 -18.87 -20.66
C HIS A 175 -1.68 -17.92 -21.54
N ASN A 176 -1.66 -16.61 -21.24
CA ASN A 176 -0.92 -15.61 -22.00
C ASN A 176 0.05 -14.81 -21.13
N LYS A 177 1.11 -15.50 -20.67
CA LYS A 177 2.11 -14.95 -19.74
C LYS A 177 2.86 -13.76 -20.33
N GLU A 178 3.17 -13.78 -21.62
CA GLU A 178 3.88 -12.66 -22.28
C GLU A 178 3.02 -11.39 -22.32
N PHE A 179 1.71 -11.52 -22.62
CA PHE A 179 0.79 -10.39 -22.53
C PHE A 179 0.69 -9.85 -21.10
N ALA A 180 0.46 -10.72 -20.11
CA ALA A 180 0.36 -10.32 -18.71
C ALA A 180 1.65 -9.63 -18.21
N TYR A 181 2.82 -10.13 -18.62
CA TYR A 181 4.10 -9.51 -18.33
C TYR A 181 4.21 -8.10 -18.95
N SER A 182 3.83 -7.96 -20.22
CA SER A 182 3.86 -6.66 -20.92
C SER A 182 2.91 -5.63 -20.29
N GLU A 183 1.78 -6.05 -19.73
CA GLU A 183 0.87 -5.18 -18.98
C GLU A 183 1.48 -4.76 -17.63
N LEU A 184 2.14 -5.69 -16.92
CA LEU A 184 2.89 -5.35 -15.71
C LEU A 184 4.05 -4.38 -15.99
N GLU A 185 4.76 -4.54 -17.12
CA GLU A 185 5.79 -3.57 -17.57
C GLU A 185 5.20 -2.18 -17.82
N ARG A 186 4.07 -2.11 -18.52
CA ARG A 186 3.36 -0.85 -18.76
C ARG A 186 2.95 -0.20 -17.45
N ILE A 187 2.40 -0.97 -16.52
CA ILE A 187 1.98 -0.49 -15.19
C ILE A 187 3.19 0.05 -14.44
N GLU A 188 4.28 -0.72 -14.34
CA GLU A 188 5.50 -0.29 -13.65
C GLU A 188 6.03 1.01 -14.23
N TYR A 189 6.17 1.08 -15.56
CA TYR A 189 6.63 2.29 -16.25
C TYR A 189 5.75 3.51 -15.92
N TYR A 190 4.42 3.32 -15.95
CA TYR A 190 3.48 4.39 -15.66
C TYR A 190 3.59 4.85 -14.20
N LEU A 191 3.56 3.93 -13.23
CA LEU A 191 3.66 4.26 -11.81
C LEU A 191 4.99 4.95 -11.49
N LYS A 192 6.09 4.51 -12.09
CA LYS A 192 7.40 5.12 -11.90
C LYS A 192 7.46 6.54 -12.48
N HIS A 193 7.22 6.67 -13.78
CA HIS A 193 7.52 7.89 -14.53
C HIS A 193 6.37 8.91 -14.60
N LYS A 194 5.12 8.44 -14.48
CA LYS A 194 3.93 9.29 -14.55
C LYS A 194 3.31 9.57 -13.19
N VAL A 195 3.66 8.82 -12.14
CA VAL A 195 3.17 9.05 -10.78
C VAL A 195 4.32 9.39 -9.82
N LEU A 196 5.17 8.43 -9.48
CA LEU A 196 6.16 8.56 -8.40
C LEU A 196 7.18 9.69 -8.63
N GLU A 197 7.73 9.81 -9.83
CA GLU A 197 8.68 10.87 -10.21
C GLU A 197 8.04 12.27 -10.27
N ARG A 198 6.70 12.33 -10.40
CA ARG A 198 5.95 13.59 -10.42
C ARG A 198 5.46 14.04 -9.05
N LEU A 199 5.36 13.12 -8.08
CA LEU A 199 5.01 13.45 -6.70
C LEU A 199 6.03 14.40 -6.07
N PRO A 200 5.59 15.48 -5.41
CA PRO A 200 6.47 16.46 -4.80
C PRO A 200 7.23 15.87 -3.60
N ASN A 201 8.26 16.59 -3.16
CA ASN A 201 8.81 16.41 -1.82
C ASN A 201 7.98 17.25 -0.85
N VAL A 202 7.04 16.63 -0.13
CA VAL A 202 6.07 17.33 0.74
C VAL A 202 6.79 18.15 1.83
N LEU A 203 7.90 17.65 2.35
CA LEU A 203 8.70 18.32 3.38
C LEU A 203 9.30 19.64 2.89
N GLU A 204 9.63 19.75 1.60
CA GLU A 204 10.16 20.98 0.99
C GLU A 204 9.08 22.02 0.69
N LEU A 205 7.82 21.60 0.53
CA LEU A 205 6.70 22.49 0.22
C LEU A 205 6.36 23.43 1.39
N LYS A 206 6.74 23.08 2.61
CA LYS A 206 6.48 23.88 3.82
C LYS A 206 5.01 24.29 3.95
N LEU A 207 4.09 23.38 3.63
CA LEU A 207 2.64 23.61 3.69
C LEU A 207 2.21 24.16 5.06
N GLN A 208 1.25 25.07 5.04
CA GLN A 208 0.64 25.61 6.25
C GLN A 208 -0.23 24.54 6.92
N TYR A 209 -0.28 24.54 8.24
CA TYR A 209 -1.20 23.70 9.00
C TYR A 209 -2.57 24.37 9.01
N ASN A 210 -3.61 23.63 8.66
CA ASN A 210 -5.00 24.08 8.72
C ASN A 210 -5.77 23.43 9.89
N GLU A 211 -5.11 22.56 10.64
CA GLU A 211 -5.61 21.93 11.86
C GLU A 211 -4.85 22.44 13.09
N ASN A 212 -5.40 22.23 14.29
CA ASN A 212 -4.68 22.55 15.52
C ASN A 212 -3.50 21.60 15.77
N LEU A 213 -2.66 21.93 16.75
CA LEU A 213 -1.43 21.21 17.05
C LEU A 213 -1.66 19.73 17.37
N PHE A 214 -2.60 19.44 18.26
CA PHE A 214 -2.87 18.07 18.70
C PHE A 214 -3.52 17.24 17.61
N SER A 215 -4.38 17.85 16.79
CA SER A 215 -5.01 17.21 15.64
C SER A 215 -3.98 16.82 14.58
N THR A 216 -3.07 17.75 14.26
CA THR A 216 -1.96 17.48 13.32
C THR A 216 -1.02 16.41 13.85
N PHE A 217 -0.68 16.47 15.15
CA PHE A 217 0.20 15.48 15.75
C PHE A 217 -0.47 14.10 15.85
N TYR A 218 -1.79 14.05 16.08
CA TYR A 218 -2.57 12.82 16.00
C TYR A 218 -2.56 12.23 14.59
N ASN A 219 -2.69 13.06 13.54
CA ASN A 219 -2.55 12.61 12.15
C ASN A 219 -1.19 11.91 11.93
N ILE A 220 -0.09 12.48 12.45
CA ILE A 220 1.24 11.85 12.36
C ILE A 220 1.25 10.45 13.01
N LEU A 221 0.60 10.29 14.16
CA LEU A 221 0.54 9.00 14.86
C LEU A 221 -0.23 7.94 14.08
N ILE A 222 -1.44 8.26 13.58
CA ILE A 222 -2.27 7.29 12.84
C ILE A 222 -1.67 6.98 11.45
N LEU A 223 -1.04 7.96 10.79
CA LEU A 223 -0.33 7.74 9.53
C LEU A 223 0.91 6.87 9.74
N HIS A 224 1.62 7.05 10.85
CA HIS A 224 2.73 6.17 11.24
C HIS A 224 2.28 4.72 11.41
N GLU A 225 1.12 4.47 12.02
CA GLU A 225 0.57 3.11 12.16
C GLU A 225 0.41 2.44 10.78
N SER A 226 -0.13 3.18 9.82
CA SER A 226 -0.32 2.68 8.45
C SER A 226 1.01 2.52 7.69
N LEU A 227 1.96 3.45 7.84
CA LEU A 227 3.30 3.36 7.25
C LEU A 227 4.11 2.17 7.78
N CYS A 228 3.91 1.77 9.03
CA CYS A 228 4.62 0.62 9.61
C CYS A 228 4.41 -0.66 8.81
N PHE A 229 3.17 -0.90 8.33
CA PHE A 229 2.86 -2.03 7.46
C PHE A 229 3.53 -1.90 6.09
N ASP A 230 3.34 -0.77 5.42
CA ASP A 230 3.84 -0.54 4.07
C ASP A 230 5.37 -0.61 4.00
N HIS A 231 6.05 -0.01 4.98
CA HIS A 231 7.51 0.07 4.99
C HIS A 231 8.16 -1.30 5.20
N ASP A 232 7.65 -2.12 6.12
CA ASP A 232 8.20 -3.46 6.31
C ASP A 232 7.82 -4.41 5.17
N ARG A 233 6.62 -4.31 4.59
CA ARG A 233 6.28 -5.06 3.35
C ARG A 233 7.24 -4.73 2.21
N LEU A 234 7.52 -3.44 2.00
CA LEU A 234 8.49 -2.99 1.00
C LEU A 234 9.89 -3.59 1.27
N ARG A 235 10.36 -3.54 2.51
CA ARG A 235 11.67 -4.09 2.90
C ARG A 235 11.75 -5.59 2.76
N ILE A 236 10.68 -6.30 3.11
CA ILE A 236 10.56 -7.75 2.94
C ILE A 236 10.66 -8.11 1.46
N ASN A 237 9.99 -7.36 0.58
CA ASN A 237 10.06 -7.53 -0.88
C ASN A 237 11.48 -7.35 -1.46
N TYR A 238 12.35 -6.57 -0.80
CA TYR A 238 13.77 -6.46 -1.18
C TYR A 238 14.66 -7.56 -0.60
N GLN A 239 14.21 -8.27 0.44
CA GLN A 239 15.01 -9.26 1.17
C GLN A 239 14.70 -10.70 0.76
N ILE A 240 13.45 -11.00 0.43
CA ILE A 240 13.05 -12.36 0.05
C ILE A 240 13.58 -12.67 -1.36
N VAL A 241 14.23 -13.84 -1.47
CA VAL A 241 14.62 -14.42 -2.74
C VAL A 241 13.46 -15.22 -3.31
N ILE A 242 13.22 -15.07 -4.62
CA ILE A 242 12.29 -15.92 -5.37
C ILE A 242 13.13 -16.96 -6.11
N ASP A 243 12.89 -18.23 -5.81
CA ASP A 243 13.58 -19.35 -6.44
C ASP A 243 13.38 -19.40 -7.95
N ASP A 244 14.37 -19.96 -8.63
CA ASP A 244 14.31 -20.25 -10.06
C ASP A 244 13.10 -21.13 -10.41
N PRO A 245 12.52 -20.92 -11.60
CA PRO A 245 11.34 -21.63 -12.03
C PRO A 245 11.60 -23.15 -12.12
N PRO A 246 10.62 -23.99 -11.72
CA PRO A 246 10.67 -25.41 -11.98
C PRO A 246 10.56 -25.72 -13.49
N GLU A 247 10.87 -26.97 -13.85
CA GLU A 247 10.67 -27.49 -15.19
C GLU A 247 9.17 -27.57 -15.56
N ASN A 248 8.87 -27.56 -16.86
CA ASN A 248 7.49 -27.57 -17.36
C ASN A 248 6.68 -28.79 -16.91
N ASP A 249 7.30 -29.96 -16.82
CA ASP A 249 6.65 -31.20 -16.37
C ASP A 249 6.20 -31.11 -14.91
N TYR A 250 6.99 -30.44 -14.07
CA TYR A 250 6.60 -30.13 -12.70
C TYR A 250 5.39 -29.18 -12.68
N ILE A 251 5.46 -28.09 -13.45
CA ILE A 251 4.39 -27.06 -13.49
C ILE A 251 3.06 -27.71 -13.88
N LYS A 252 3.07 -28.50 -14.95
CA LYS A 252 1.88 -29.23 -15.42
C LYS A 252 1.33 -30.14 -14.32
N THR A 253 2.19 -30.92 -13.69
CA THR A 253 1.79 -31.82 -12.59
C THR A 253 1.24 -31.06 -11.39
N PHE A 254 1.80 -29.91 -11.05
CA PHE A 254 1.34 -29.08 -9.93
C PHE A 254 -0.06 -28.51 -10.22
N ILE A 255 -0.25 -27.85 -11.37
CA ILE A 255 -1.55 -27.31 -11.80
C ILE A 255 -2.61 -28.41 -11.84
N GLU A 256 -2.25 -29.59 -12.34
CA GLU A 256 -3.18 -30.71 -12.38
C GLU A 256 -3.59 -31.23 -10.99
N ASN A 257 -2.89 -30.92 -9.90
CA ASN A 257 -3.16 -31.55 -8.58
C ASN A 257 -3.31 -30.54 -7.43
N GLU A 258 -3.09 -29.25 -7.64
CA GLU A 258 -3.03 -28.25 -6.56
C GLU A 258 -4.33 -28.11 -5.77
N ASP A 259 -5.47 -28.25 -6.43
CA ASP A 259 -6.82 -28.07 -5.90
C ASP A 259 -7.57 -29.40 -5.71
N LYS A 260 -7.15 -30.47 -6.40
CA LYS A 260 -7.78 -31.80 -6.38
C LYS A 260 -7.88 -32.44 -4.99
N TRP A 261 -6.92 -32.16 -4.10
CA TRP A 261 -6.86 -32.77 -2.77
C TRP A 261 -6.78 -31.74 -1.66
N LEU A 262 -7.51 -32.03 -0.59
CA LEU A 262 -7.44 -31.31 0.68
C LEU A 262 -6.64 -32.14 1.70
N VAL A 263 -5.66 -31.52 2.32
CA VAL A 263 -4.83 -32.11 3.38
C VAL A 263 -5.36 -31.63 4.72
N LYS A 264 -5.88 -32.56 5.54
CA LYS A 264 -6.38 -32.23 6.89
C LYS A 264 -5.28 -32.40 7.93
N GLU A 265 -5.29 -31.53 8.94
CA GLU A 265 -4.26 -31.49 10.00
C GLU A 265 -4.13 -32.82 10.75
N GLU A 266 -5.26 -33.49 11.01
CA GLU A 266 -5.31 -34.78 11.72
C GLU A 266 -4.52 -35.89 11.02
N TYR A 267 -4.26 -35.77 9.71
CA TYR A 267 -3.49 -36.75 8.94
C TYR A 267 -2.01 -36.39 8.77
N PHE A 268 -1.52 -35.27 9.30
CA PHE A 268 -0.14 -34.85 9.07
C PHE A 268 0.89 -35.89 9.54
N GLU A 269 0.69 -36.50 10.71
CA GLU A 269 1.60 -37.53 11.22
C GLU A 269 1.58 -38.81 10.37
N ILE A 270 0.37 -39.24 9.95
CA ILE A 270 0.19 -40.42 9.12
C ILE A 270 0.83 -40.18 7.75
N LEU A 271 0.61 -39.01 7.17
CA LEU A 271 1.18 -38.60 5.89
C LEU A 271 2.72 -38.60 5.97
N LEU A 272 3.32 -38.00 7.00
CA LEU A 272 4.77 -37.98 7.19
C LEU A 272 5.36 -39.41 7.26
N LYS A 273 4.74 -40.30 8.03
CA LYS A 273 5.18 -41.71 8.15
C LYS A 273 5.15 -42.40 6.79
N LYS A 274 4.05 -42.23 6.04
CA LYS A 274 3.90 -42.83 4.71
C LYS A 274 4.91 -42.27 3.70
N LEU A 275 5.14 -40.95 3.69
CA LEU A 275 6.12 -40.32 2.81
C LEU A 275 7.57 -40.76 3.10
N CYS A 276 7.92 -40.98 4.38
CA CYS A 276 9.28 -41.41 4.77
C CYS A 276 9.55 -42.90 4.50
N ASN A 277 8.50 -43.73 4.49
CA ASN A 277 8.56 -45.19 4.35
C ASN A 277 8.07 -45.65 2.97
N LEU A 278 8.07 -44.76 1.98
CA LEU A 278 7.68 -45.12 0.63
C LEU A 278 8.73 -46.05 0.02
N ASP A 279 8.52 -47.36 0.14
CA ASP A 279 9.22 -48.35 -0.67
C ASP A 279 8.70 -48.25 -2.12
N GLU A 280 9.50 -48.74 -3.08
CA GLU A 280 9.31 -48.59 -4.54
C GLU A 280 7.98 -49.14 -5.12
N ARG A 281 6.95 -49.38 -4.31
CA ARG A 281 5.66 -49.97 -4.72
C ARG A 281 4.46 -49.02 -4.46
N TYR A 282 3.93 -48.51 -5.57
CA TYR A 282 2.49 -48.42 -5.89
C TYR A 282 1.53 -47.44 -5.18
N ASP A 283 1.97 -46.49 -4.34
CA ASP A 283 1.09 -45.35 -3.99
C ASP A 283 1.35 -44.16 -4.91
N SER A 284 0.64 -44.13 -6.05
CA SER A 284 0.76 -43.06 -7.05
C SER A 284 0.46 -41.67 -6.48
N LYS A 285 -0.41 -41.56 -5.48
CA LYS A 285 -0.75 -40.27 -4.86
C LYS A 285 0.38 -39.75 -3.98
N LEU A 286 0.97 -40.62 -3.15
CA LEU A 286 2.13 -40.24 -2.35
C LEU A 286 3.36 -39.94 -3.22
N GLY A 287 3.53 -40.68 -4.32
CA GLY A 287 4.54 -40.38 -5.33
C GLY A 287 4.39 -38.97 -5.90
N ILE A 288 3.16 -38.55 -6.23
CA ILE A 288 2.86 -37.18 -6.67
C ILE A 288 3.24 -36.17 -5.58
N ILE A 289 2.85 -36.38 -4.32
CA ILE A 289 3.18 -35.45 -3.23
C ILE A 289 4.71 -35.30 -3.05
N ILE A 290 5.45 -36.41 -3.10
CA ILE A 290 6.92 -36.40 -3.04
C ILE A 290 7.51 -35.59 -4.20
N PHE A 291 7.03 -35.85 -5.42
CA PHE A 291 7.45 -35.13 -6.60
C PHE A 291 7.14 -33.63 -6.49
N LEU A 292 5.95 -33.26 -6.00
CA LEU A 292 5.57 -31.87 -5.82
C LEU A 292 6.41 -31.16 -4.75
N ILE A 293 6.83 -31.84 -3.68
CA ILE A 293 7.69 -31.23 -2.63
C ILE A 293 9.14 -31.12 -3.10
N PHE A 294 9.72 -32.19 -3.64
CA PHE A 294 11.18 -32.29 -3.87
C PHE A 294 11.61 -32.20 -5.33
N LYS A 295 10.67 -32.14 -6.28
CA LYS A 295 10.92 -32.18 -7.73
C LYS A 295 11.67 -33.46 -8.16
N LYS A 296 11.44 -34.57 -7.45
CA LYS A 296 12.05 -35.89 -7.71
C LYS A 296 11.21 -37.02 -7.15
N ASN A 297 11.49 -38.23 -7.61
CA ASN A 297 10.68 -39.42 -7.30
C ASN A 297 11.21 -40.27 -6.13
N LYS A 298 12.47 -40.07 -5.72
CA LYS A 298 13.11 -40.81 -4.62
C LYS A 298 13.70 -39.87 -3.58
N LEU A 299 13.44 -40.17 -2.30
CA LEU A 299 13.96 -39.41 -1.17
C LEU A 299 15.25 -40.01 -0.65
N SER A 300 16.29 -39.17 -0.53
CA SER A 300 17.49 -39.49 0.25
C SER A 300 17.19 -39.36 1.75
N ASP A 301 18.09 -39.87 2.59
CA ASP A 301 17.97 -39.72 4.06
C ASP A 301 17.98 -38.25 4.49
N GLU A 302 18.71 -37.40 3.78
CA GLU A 302 18.71 -35.95 4.02
C GLU A 302 17.36 -35.33 3.65
N ASP A 303 16.69 -35.79 2.59
CA ASP A 303 15.33 -35.32 2.28
C ASP A 303 14.33 -35.76 3.33
N LYS A 304 14.42 -37.01 3.81
CA LYS A 304 13.58 -37.50 4.90
C LYS A 304 13.78 -36.67 6.17
N LYS A 305 15.03 -36.28 6.48
CA LYS A 305 15.34 -35.39 7.61
C LYS A 305 14.72 -33.99 7.42
N ASN A 306 14.86 -33.41 6.22
CA ASN A 306 14.26 -32.12 5.89
C ASN A 306 12.72 -32.15 5.94
N LEU A 307 12.11 -33.24 5.47
CA LEU A 307 10.68 -33.45 5.54
C LEU A 307 10.19 -33.54 7.00
N LYS A 308 10.87 -34.33 7.84
CA LYS A 308 10.58 -34.41 9.28
C LYS A 308 10.69 -33.04 9.94
N PHE A 309 11.68 -32.23 9.56
CA PHE A 309 11.83 -30.88 10.06
C PHE A 309 10.66 -29.98 9.61
N ALA A 310 10.30 -30.01 8.33
CA ALA A 310 9.18 -29.22 7.80
C ALA A 310 7.85 -29.57 8.47
N PHE A 311 7.55 -30.86 8.66
CA PHE A 311 6.32 -31.30 9.33
C PHE A 311 6.22 -30.90 10.80
N ARG A 312 7.35 -30.62 11.48
CA ARG A 312 7.32 -30.05 12.84
C ARG A 312 6.82 -28.60 12.87
N HIS A 313 6.96 -27.86 11.76
CA HIS A 313 6.68 -26.43 11.70
C HIS A 313 5.59 -26.04 10.69
N VAL A 314 5.13 -26.96 9.84
CA VAL A 314 4.11 -26.72 8.81
C VAL A 314 2.81 -26.18 9.42
N LYS A 315 2.38 -26.75 10.56
CA LYS A 315 1.17 -26.32 11.27
C LYS A 315 1.26 -24.85 11.68
N THR A 316 2.40 -24.41 12.19
CA THR A 316 2.62 -23.02 12.60
C THR A 316 2.43 -22.05 11.44
N LEU A 317 2.99 -22.36 10.26
CA LEU A 317 2.82 -21.51 9.08
C LEU A 317 1.40 -21.52 8.52
N LEU A 318 0.73 -22.66 8.53
CA LEU A 318 -0.66 -22.75 8.09
C LEU A 318 -1.61 -21.95 9.00
N ILE A 319 -1.38 -21.96 10.31
CA ILE A 319 -2.11 -21.12 11.26
C ILE A 319 -1.91 -19.63 10.92
N TRP A 320 -0.65 -19.19 10.73
CA TRP A 320 -0.39 -17.79 10.36
C TRP A 320 -1.02 -17.42 9.01
N LEU A 321 -1.02 -18.33 8.04
CA LEU A 321 -1.68 -18.11 6.74
C LEU A 321 -3.18 -17.94 6.90
N LYS A 322 -3.82 -18.80 7.72
CA LYS A 322 -5.25 -18.72 8.04
C LYS A 322 -5.61 -17.38 8.68
N GLU A 323 -4.87 -16.99 9.72
CA GLU A 323 -5.07 -15.72 10.44
C GLU A 323 -4.91 -14.51 9.51
N PHE A 324 -3.85 -14.49 8.70
CA PHE A 324 -3.53 -13.34 7.85
C PHE A 324 -4.48 -13.21 6.65
N LYS A 325 -4.83 -14.33 6.01
CA LYS A 325 -5.71 -14.33 4.84
C LYS A 325 -7.19 -14.26 5.20
N LYS A 326 -7.54 -14.41 6.49
CA LYS A 326 -8.93 -14.57 6.95
C LYS A 326 -9.68 -15.62 6.12
N ALA A 327 -8.95 -16.66 5.70
CA ALA A 327 -9.47 -17.72 4.83
C ALA A 327 -10.03 -18.87 5.68
N ASP A 328 -11.10 -19.49 5.21
CA ASP A 328 -11.62 -20.70 5.84
C ASP A 328 -10.89 -21.93 5.28
N PHE A 329 -10.31 -22.71 6.19
CA PHE A 329 -9.64 -23.99 5.91
C PHE A 329 -10.26 -25.11 6.75
N SER A 330 -11.53 -24.96 7.17
CA SER A 330 -12.28 -25.92 7.97
C SER A 330 -12.30 -27.32 7.34
N GLU A 331 -12.40 -27.42 6.02
CA GLU A 331 -12.41 -28.68 5.28
C GLU A 331 -11.01 -29.29 5.02
N GLY A 332 -9.95 -28.50 5.26
CA GLY A 332 -8.56 -28.85 4.99
C GLY A 332 -7.86 -27.83 4.10
N TYR A 333 -6.56 -28.04 3.87
CA TYR A 333 -5.75 -27.15 3.04
C TYR A 333 -5.58 -27.72 1.63
N HIS A 334 -5.79 -26.90 0.60
CA HIS A 334 -5.44 -27.30 -0.77
C HIS A 334 -3.98 -27.78 -0.86
N LEU A 335 -3.77 -28.86 -1.61
CA LEU A 335 -2.46 -29.49 -1.75
C LEU A 335 -1.39 -28.49 -2.19
N GLY A 336 -1.71 -27.59 -3.14
CA GLY A 336 -0.77 -26.60 -3.64
C GLY A 336 -0.25 -25.66 -2.55
N ILE A 337 -1.12 -25.23 -1.63
CA ILE A 337 -0.75 -24.43 -0.46
C ILE A 337 0.13 -25.26 0.48
N PHE A 338 -0.31 -26.46 0.84
CA PHE A 338 0.41 -27.35 1.74
C PHE A 338 1.83 -27.66 1.26
N VAL A 339 1.98 -28.01 -0.02
CA VAL A 339 3.27 -28.26 -0.67
C VAL A 339 4.14 -27.01 -0.65
N SER A 340 3.58 -25.84 -1.00
CA SER A 340 4.33 -24.57 -1.05
C SER A 340 4.89 -24.20 0.33
N VAL A 341 4.12 -24.43 1.40
CA VAL A 341 4.57 -24.21 2.79
C VAL A 341 5.73 -25.13 3.14
N ILE A 342 5.62 -26.43 2.84
CA ILE A 342 6.70 -27.41 3.12
C ILE A 342 7.97 -27.03 2.35
N GLN A 343 7.84 -26.69 1.08
CA GLN A 343 8.96 -26.28 0.23
C GLN A 343 9.70 -25.08 0.81
N GLU A 344 8.98 -24.05 1.26
CA GLU A 344 9.60 -22.85 1.84
C GLU A 344 10.31 -23.14 3.16
N ILE A 345 9.75 -24.00 4.03
CA ILE A 345 10.43 -24.40 5.27
C ILE A 345 11.74 -25.14 4.95
N ILE A 346 11.70 -26.07 4.00
CA ILE A 346 12.89 -26.82 3.58
C ILE A 346 13.92 -25.87 2.96
N TYR A 347 13.48 -24.97 2.09
CA TYR A 347 14.35 -24.02 1.40
C TYR A 347 15.06 -23.11 2.41
N ALA A 348 14.32 -22.40 3.27
CA ALA A 348 14.89 -21.48 4.26
C ALA A 348 15.81 -22.20 5.27
N SER A 349 15.54 -23.48 5.58
CA SER A 349 16.42 -24.31 6.41
C SER A 349 17.75 -24.59 5.72
N LYS A 350 17.74 -24.94 4.43
CA LYS A 350 18.94 -25.23 3.65
C LYS A 350 19.78 -23.98 3.39
N THR A 351 19.15 -22.87 3.03
CA THR A 351 19.83 -21.62 2.65
C THR A 351 20.17 -20.73 3.84
N LYS A 352 19.61 -21.01 5.03
CA LYS A 352 19.79 -20.20 6.25
C LYS A 352 19.45 -18.72 6.03
N GLU A 353 18.37 -18.45 5.30
CA GLU A 353 17.94 -17.08 4.98
C GLU A 353 17.89 -16.19 6.21
N ILE A 354 18.43 -14.98 6.08
CA ILE A 354 18.50 -13.99 7.14
C ILE A 354 17.44 -12.92 6.88
N LEU A 355 16.57 -12.71 7.87
CA LEU A 355 15.63 -11.59 7.90
C LEU A 355 16.23 -10.44 8.72
N LYS A 356 16.19 -9.23 8.16
CA LYS A 356 16.66 -8.01 8.82
C LYS A 356 15.48 -7.25 9.43
N ASN A 357 15.32 -7.31 10.74
CA ASN A 357 14.36 -6.53 11.50
C ASN A 357 15.05 -5.38 12.26
N ASP A 358 15.16 -4.21 11.64
CA ASP A 358 15.98 -3.09 12.10
C ASP A 358 15.19 -1.97 12.78
N PHE A 359 14.17 -2.28 13.58
CA PHE A 359 13.49 -1.27 14.39
C PHE A 359 14.48 -0.44 15.24
N TYR A 360 14.06 0.76 15.61
CA TYR A 360 14.91 1.71 16.31
C TYR A 360 15.48 1.07 17.59
N GLY A 361 16.80 1.16 17.80
CA GLY A 361 17.45 0.57 18.99
C GLY A 361 17.74 -0.94 18.90
N ASN A 362 17.34 -1.65 17.83
CA ASN A 362 17.68 -3.06 17.68
C ASN A 362 19.14 -3.27 17.26
N LYS A 363 19.99 -3.73 18.20
CA LYS A 363 21.38 -4.11 17.92
C LYS A 363 21.51 -5.48 17.24
N TYR A 364 20.54 -6.38 17.45
CA TYR A 364 20.54 -7.76 16.93
C TYR A 364 19.45 -7.91 15.87
N TYR A 365 19.58 -7.12 14.80
CA TYR A 365 18.56 -7.01 13.76
C TYR A 365 18.58 -8.14 12.73
N GLN A 366 19.60 -9.01 12.75
CA GLN A 366 19.73 -10.14 11.81
C GLN A 366 19.41 -11.45 12.52
N LYS A 367 18.37 -12.15 12.08
CA LYS A 367 18.01 -13.49 12.57
C LYS A 367 17.69 -14.39 11.39
N THR A 368 17.92 -15.69 11.56
CA THR A 368 17.51 -16.66 10.54
C THR A 368 15.99 -16.73 10.50
N LEU A 369 15.41 -16.80 9.30
CA LEU A 369 13.97 -16.86 9.15
C LEU A 369 13.37 -18.11 9.84
N ILE A 370 14.13 -19.20 9.88
CA ILE A 370 13.76 -20.43 10.61
C ILE A 370 13.69 -20.23 12.12
N SER A 371 14.43 -19.28 12.72
CA SER A 371 14.31 -19.06 14.17
C SER A 371 12.90 -18.62 14.55
N SER A 372 12.21 -17.88 13.69
CA SER A 372 10.84 -17.42 13.96
C SER A 372 9.84 -18.57 14.01
N LEU A 373 10.07 -19.68 13.30
CA LEU A 373 9.22 -20.88 13.39
C LEU A 373 9.34 -21.58 14.74
N LYS A 374 10.48 -21.42 15.43
CA LYS A 374 10.68 -21.94 16.79
C LYS A 374 10.02 -21.04 17.83
N ASP A 375 10.01 -19.73 17.58
CA ASP A 375 9.35 -18.75 18.44
C ASP A 375 7.81 -18.90 18.39
N GLY A 376 7.26 -19.42 17.30
CA GLY A 376 5.84 -19.75 17.21
C GLY A 376 4.96 -18.52 17.38
N VAL A 377 4.05 -18.52 18.36
CA VAL A 377 3.14 -17.39 18.63
C VAL A 377 3.91 -16.09 18.89
N GLU A 378 5.07 -16.19 19.55
CA GLU A 378 5.97 -15.08 19.91
C GLU A 378 6.77 -14.50 18.73
N ALA A 379 6.62 -15.07 17.53
CA ALA A 379 7.30 -14.58 16.34
C ALA A 379 6.86 -13.16 16.00
N SER A 380 7.82 -12.28 15.70
CA SER A 380 7.56 -10.89 15.30
C SER A 380 6.67 -10.81 14.05
N ALA A 381 5.84 -9.77 13.97
CA ALA A 381 4.96 -9.51 12.81
C ALA A 381 5.74 -9.43 11.48
N VAL A 382 6.96 -8.87 11.48
CA VAL A 382 7.84 -8.81 10.29
C VAL A 382 8.18 -10.22 9.79
N ALA A 383 8.52 -11.13 10.69
CA ALA A 383 8.87 -12.51 10.34
C ALA A 383 7.66 -13.30 9.83
N LYS A 384 6.51 -13.17 10.48
CA LYS A 384 5.26 -13.78 10.02
C LYS A 384 4.90 -13.27 8.60
N THR A 385 4.97 -11.96 8.37
CA THR A 385 4.73 -11.35 7.05
C THR A 385 5.71 -11.85 5.98
N ALA A 386 6.99 -12.02 6.33
CA ALA A 386 8.00 -12.53 5.41
C ALA A 386 7.70 -13.96 4.96
N TRP A 387 7.30 -14.84 5.88
CA TRP A 387 6.89 -16.20 5.55
C TRP A 387 5.70 -16.24 4.58
N LEU A 388 4.71 -15.38 4.79
CA LEU A 388 3.53 -15.31 3.94
C LEU A 388 3.88 -14.90 2.51
N PHE A 389 4.74 -13.90 2.34
CA PHE A 389 5.22 -13.48 1.03
C PHE A 389 6.01 -14.59 0.32
N LYS A 390 6.81 -15.36 1.07
CA LYS A 390 7.52 -16.52 0.53
C LYS A 390 6.55 -17.59 0.03
N ILE A 391 5.51 -17.91 0.80
CA ILE A 391 4.49 -18.89 0.40
C ILE A 391 3.75 -18.42 -0.86
N GLU A 392 3.33 -17.15 -0.93
CA GLU A 392 2.70 -16.57 -2.13
C GLU A 392 3.61 -16.66 -3.36
N ASN A 393 4.89 -16.31 -3.19
CA ASN A 393 5.87 -16.37 -4.27
C ASN A 393 6.10 -17.82 -4.71
N ARG A 394 6.22 -18.77 -3.77
CA ARG A 394 6.38 -20.19 -4.07
C ARG A 394 5.22 -20.74 -4.88
N TYR A 395 4.00 -20.47 -4.41
CA TYR A 395 2.80 -20.93 -5.09
C TYR A 395 2.78 -20.40 -6.53
N SER A 396 3.02 -19.10 -6.70
CA SER A 396 3.09 -18.46 -8.03
C SER A 396 4.18 -19.08 -8.92
N VAL A 397 5.32 -19.44 -8.35
CA VAL A 397 6.39 -20.13 -9.08
C VAL A 397 5.99 -21.54 -9.48
N ASN A 398 5.30 -22.27 -8.62
CA ASN A 398 4.87 -23.65 -8.87
C ASN A 398 3.83 -23.76 -9.99
N ILE A 399 2.94 -22.76 -10.13
CA ILE A 399 2.01 -22.64 -11.27
C ILE A 399 2.67 -22.06 -12.54
N GLY A 400 3.99 -21.84 -12.51
CA GLY A 400 4.76 -21.36 -13.66
C GLY A 400 4.64 -19.87 -13.94
N ALA A 401 4.29 -19.06 -12.93
CA ALA A 401 4.16 -17.61 -13.01
C ALA A 401 5.42 -16.86 -12.50
N TYR A 402 6.60 -17.48 -12.51
CA TYR A 402 7.85 -16.92 -11.96
C TYR A 402 8.15 -15.48 -12.41
N LYS A 403 8.13 -15.23 -13.74
CA LYS A 403 8.40 -13.88 -14.28
C LYS A 403 7.31 -12.87 -13.87
N LEU A 404 6.06 -13.32 -13.83
CA LEU A 404 4.89 -12.49 -13.49
C LEU A 404 4.93 -12.07 -12.02
N ILE A 405 5.14 -13.01 -11.09
CA ILE A 405 5.19 -12.66 -9.67
C ILE A 405 6.36 -11.74 -9.35
N LYS A 406 7.53 -11.97 -9.95
CA LYS A 406 8.69 -11.09 -9.80
C LYS A 406 8.36 -9.66 -10.24
N LYS A 407 7.76 -9.52 -11.43
CA LYS A 407 7.35 -8.21 -11.96
C LYS A 407 6.24 -7.55 -11.15
N LYS A 408 5.28 -8.33 -10.64
CA LYS A 408 4.24 -7.86 -9.71
C LYS A 408 4.86 -7.31 -8.43
N ARG A 409 5.91 -7.94 -7.89
CA ARG A 409 6.61 -7.41 -6.70
C ARG A 409 7.31 -6.08 -7.01
N ASP A 410 7.78 -5.86 -8.24
CA ASP A 410 8.35 -4.57 -8.65
C ASP A 410 7.28 -3.47 -8.75
N VAL A 411 6.11 -3.78 -9.31
CA VAL A 411 4.93 -2.89 -9.29
C VAL A 411 4.50 -2.56 -7.85
N GLU A 412 4.40 -3.56 -6.99
CA GLU A 412 4.01 -3.41 -5.59
C GLU A 412 5.00 -2.51 -4.80
N LYS A 413 6.30 -2.62 -5.08
CA LYS A 413 7.32 -1.71 -4.50
C LYS A 413 7.03 -0.24 -4.84
N LEU A 414 6.69 0.05 -6.10
CA LEU A 414 6.35 1.41 -6.53
C LEU A 414 5.08 1.93 -5.84
N ILE A 415 4.06 1.08 -5.68
CA ILE A 415 2.84 1.45 -4.96
C ILE A 415 3.15 1.84 -3.51
N TYR A 416 3.94 1.03 -2.79
CA TYR A 416 4.33 1.36 -1.42
C TYR A 416 5.20 2.62 -1.31
N GLN A 417 6.05 2.89 -2.30
CA GLN A 417 6.81 4.14 -2.37
C GLN A 417 5.91 5.36 -2.61
N ILE A 418 4.88 5.23 -3.46
CA ILE A 418 3.87 6.27 -3.68
C ILE A 418 3.12 6.55 -2.37
N LYS A 419 2.59 5.52 -1.71
CA LYS A 419 1.91 5.65 -0.40
C LYS A 419 2.80 6.33 0.64
N SER A 420 4.08 5.94 0.71
CA SER A 420 5.05 6.52 1.65
C SER A 420 5.25 8.03 1.45
N LYS A 421 5.16 8.53 0.21
CA LYS A 421 5.18 9.98 -0.07
C LYS A 421 3.88 10.67 0.29
N LEU A 422 2.73 10.03 0.03
CA LEU A 422 1.42 10.60 0.35
C LEU A 422 1.27 10.79 1.87
N TYR A 423 1.70 9.84 2.68
CA TYR A 423 1.49 9.93 4.13
C TYR A 423 2.43 10.93 4.83
N GLN A 424 3.18 11.73 4.05
CA GLN A 424 3.91 12.90 4.53
C GLN A 424 3.04 14.16 4.61
N TYR A 425 1.85 14.17 4.00
CA TYR A 425 0.88 15.24 4.22
C TYR A 425 0.31 15.15 5.64
N HIS A 426 0.66 16.11 6.50
CA HIS A 426 0.26 16.11 7.91
C HIS A 426 -1.17 16.60 8.15
N ASN A 427 -1.71 17.42 7.26
CA ASN A 427 -3.12 17.79 7.28
C ASN A 427 -3.92 16.66 6.62
N MET A 428 -5.02 16.25 7.24
CA MET A 428 -5.85 15.16 6.73
C MET A 428 -6.51 15.54 5.40
N SER A 429 -7.00 16.78 5.28
CA SER A 429 -7.59 17.29 4.03
C SER A 429 -6.59 17.33 2.87
N ASP A 430 -5.34 17.73 3.13
CA ASP A 430 -4.29 17.70 2.10
C ASP A 430 -3.98 16.25 1.65
N LEU A 431 -3.96 15.32 2.60
CA LEU A 431 -3.78 13.89 2.31
C LEU A 431 -4.94 13.33 1.49
N GLU A 432 -6.18 13.64 1.85
CA GLU A 432 -7.37 13.19 1.12
C GLU A 432 -7.37 13.70 -0.31
N LEU A 433 -7.11 15.01 -0.47
CA LEU A 433 -7.00 15.64 -1.78
C LEU A 433 -5.92 14.95 -2.62
N ALA A 434 -4.72 14.78 -2.06
CA ALA A 434 -3.63 14.10 -2.74
C ALA A 434 -3.97 12.64 -3.09
N ASN A 435 -4.58 11.91 -2.15
CA ASN A 435 -4.96 10.52 -2.34
C ASN A 435 -6.00 10.37 -3.46
N SER A 436 -7.06 11.19 -3.44
CA SER A 436 -8.18 11.11 -4.40
C SER A 436 -7.73 11.27 -5.87
N MET A 437 -6.68 12.06 -6.10
CA MET A 437 -6.07 12.26 -7.41
C MET A 437 -5.16 11.07 -7.76
N ILE A 438 -4.23 10.74 -6.87
CA ILE A 438 -3.14 9.79 -7.16
C ILE A 438 -3.63 8.34 -7.21
N ILE A 439 -4.59 7.98 -6.37
CA ILE A 439 -5.21 6.65 -6.41
C ILE A 439 -5.87 6.41 -7.76
N ASN A 440 -6.47 7.45 -8.36
CA ASN A 440 -7.22 7.29 -9.60
C ASN A 440 -6.29 7.10 -10.81
N PHE A 441 -5.18 7.84 -10.86
CA PHE A 441 -4.10 7.54 -11.83
C PHE A 441 -3.57 6.12 -11.68
N THR A 442 -3.38 5.67 -10.43
CA THR A 442 -2.88 4.33 -10.13
C THR A 442 -3.89 3.26 -10.55
N SER A 443 -5.16 3.37 -10.15
CA SER A 443 -6.22 2.40 -10.43
C SER A 443 -6.50 2.25 -11.92
N ARG A 444 -6.62 3.37 -12.66
CA ARG A 444 -6.76 3.37 -14.12
C ARG A 444 -5.59 2.66 -14.80
N SER A 445 -4.37 2.87 -14.31
CA SER A 445 -3.19 2.23 -14.90
C SER A 445 -3.24 0.71 -14.78
N LEU A 446 -3.88 0.16 -13.74
CA LEU A 446 -4.03 -1.27 -13.50
C LEU A 446 -5.09 -1.95 -14.36
N ILE A 447 -5.97 -1.21 -15.05
CA ILE A 447 -6.93 -1.82 -15.96
C ILE A 447 -6.21 -2.17 -17.26
N SER A 448 -6.34 -3.42 -17.70
CA SER A 448 -5.62 -3.91 -18.87
C SER A 448 -6.05 -3.17 -20.14
N ARG A 449 -5.13 -2.99 -21.08
CA ARG A 449 -5.45 -2.37 -22.38
C ARG A 449 -6.50 -3.16 -23.14
N LYS A 450 -6.40 -4.49 -23.13
CA LYS A 450 -7.37 -5.37 -23.80
C LYS A 450 -8.79 -5.14 -23.28
N ILE A 451 -8.98 -5.09 -21.97
CA ILE A 451 -10.31 -4.80 -21.40
C ILE A 451 -10.78 -3.42 -21.85
N ALA A 452 -9.94 -2.39 -21.82
CA ALA A 452 -10.32 -1.07 -22.29
C ALA A 452 -10.67 -1.06 -23.80
N GLU A 453 -9.98 -1.84 -24.62
CA GLU A 453 -10.28 -2.03 -26.05
C GLU A 453 -11.60 -2.77 -26.27
N ASP A 454 -11.90 -3.81 -25.48
CA ASP A 454 -13.17 -4.54 -25.55
C ASP A 454 -14.35 -3.59 -25.22
N ILE A 455 -14.19 -2.72 -24.21
CA ILE A 455 -15.18 -1.69 -23.85
C ILE A 455 -15.33 -0.65 -24.95
N LEU A 456 -14.24 -0.28 -25.62
CA LEU A 456 -14.31 0.62 -26.77
C LEU A 456 -15.15 0.02 -27.89
N LEU A 457 -14.97 -1.26 -28.20
CA LEU A 457 -15.75 -1.94 -29.23
C LEU A 457 -17.24 -1.95 -28.89
N GLU A 458 -17.58 -2.28 -27.64
CA GLU A 458 -18.96 -2.24 -27.15
C GLU A 458 -19.57 -0.84 -27.27
N PHE A 459 -18.81 0.17 -26.87
CA PHE A 459 -19.23 1.57 -26.97
C PHE A 459 -19.43 2.03 -28.42
N VAL A 460 -18.49 1.69 -29.31
CA VAL A 460 -18.58 1.99 -30.74
C VAL A 460 -19.82 1.34 -31.35
N GLN A 461 -20.11 0.09 -30.99
CA GLN A 461 -21.31 -0.58 -31.46
C GLN A 461 -22.58 0.18 -31.06
N GLN A 462 -22.69 0.64 -29.81
CA GLN A 462 -23.85 1.42 -29.36
C GLN A 462 -24.01 2.75 -30.12
N VAL A 463 -22.91 3.43 -30.44
CA VAL A 463 -22.97 4.66 -31.26
C VAL A 463 -23.43 4.35 -32.68
N VAL A 464 -22.88 3.30 -33.30
CA VAL A 464 -23.22 2.88 -34.68
C VAL A 464 -24.68 2.43 -34.80
N GLU A 465 -25.24 1.80 -33.77
CA GLU A 465 -26.66 1.45 -33.72
C GLU A 465 -27.58 2.68 -33.79
N ILE A 466 -27.08 3.85 -33.40
CA ILE A 466 -27.81 5.12 -33.45
C ILE A 466 -27.55 5.83 -34.77
N CYS A 467 -26.29 6.16 -35.10
CA CYS A 467 -25.95 7.03 -36.23
C CYS A 467 -25.72 6.31 -37.57
N GLY A 468 -25.74 4.98 -37.58
CA GLY A 468 -25.34 4.18 -38.75
C GLY A 468 -23.83 4.01 -38.88
N LEU A 469 -23.40 3.38 -39.98
CA LEU A 469 -22.03 2.91 -40.16
C LEU A 469 -21.01 4.06 -40.25
N TYR A 470 -20.20 4.18 -39.21
CA TYR A 470 -19.00 5.02 -39.13
C TYR A 470 -17.80 4.17 -38.66
N GLU A 471 -16.62 4.46 -39.20
CA GLU A 471 -15.37 3.88 -38.73
C GLU A 471 -14.81 4.71 -37.56
N PHE A 472 -14.66 4.08 -36.39
CA PHE A 472 -14.11 4.73 -35.21
C PHE A 472 -12.62 4.47 -35.09
N ARG A 473 -11.85 5.56 -34.98
CA ARG A 473 -10.40 5.53 -34.88
C ARG A 473 -9.96 6.23 -33.60
N ILE A 474 -9.08 5.56 -32.85
CA ILE A 474 -8.31 6.22 -31.81
C ILE A 474 -7.12 6.87 -32.49
N PHE A 475 -7.01 8.19 -32.40
CA PHE A 475 -5.88 8.89 -32.98
C PHE A 475 -4.58 8.40 -32.31
N LYS A 476 -3.49 8.16 -33.06
CA LYS A 476 -2.19 7.72 -32.47
C LYS A 476 -1.62 8.72 -31.45
N LYS A 477 -2.04 10.00 -31.52
CA LYS A 477 -1.74 11.06 -30.55
C LYS A 477 -2.93 11.37 -29.62
N GLY A 478 -4.00 10.59 -29.69
CA GLY A 478 -5.19 10.75 -28.87
C GLY A 478 -4.85 10.43 -27.42
N ILE A 479 -4.70 11.46 -26.60
CA ILE A 479 -4.31 11.33 -25.20
C ILE A 479 -5.52 10.76 -24.44
N ASN A 480 -5.31 9.75 -23.60
CA ASN A 480 -6.29 9.26 -22.62
C ASN A 480 -7.62 8.63 -23.14
N VAL A 481 -7.79 8.32 -24.44
CA VAL A 481 -9.03 7.67 -24.93
C VAL A 481 -9.28 6.31 -24.28
N LEU A 482 -8.24 5.51 -24.03
CA LEU A 482 -8.40 4.28 -23.25
C LEU A 482 -8.79 4.53 -21.79
N ASN A 483 -8.53 5.72 -21.25
CA ASN A 483 -9.03 6.10 -19.92
C ASN A 483 -10.54 6.37 -19.97
N MET A 484 -11.10 6.90 -21.07
CA MET A 484 -12.55 7.00 -21.24
C MET A 484 -13.21 5.62 -21.10
N CYS A 485 -12.67 4.62 -21.80
CA CYS A 485 -13.17 3.24 -21.72
C CYS A 485 -13.01 2.63 -20.32
N ARG A 486 -11.94 3.01 -19.60
CA ARG A 486 -11.76 2.63 -18.19
C ARG A 486 -12.80 3.28 -17.29
N GLU A 487 -13.18 4.53 -17.53
CA GLU A 487 -14.29 5.16 -16.80
C GLU A 487 -15.63 4.50 -17.12
N PHE A 488 -15.88 4.14 -18.37
CA PHE A 488 -17.07 3.40 -18.77
C PHE A 488 -17.18 2.04 -18.09
N LEU A 489 -16.05 1.36 -17.87
CA LEU A 489 -16.03 0.12 -17.09
C LEU A 489 -16.46 0.34 -15.64
N LEU A 490 -16.15 1.50 -15.06
CA LEU A 490 -16.54 1.86 -13.69
C LEU A 490 -18.01 2.32 -13.61
N CYS A 491 -18.53 2.98 -14.66
CA CYS A 491 -19.91 3.44 -14.74
C CYS A 491 -20.50 3.19 -16.14
N ARG A 492 -21.27 2.10 -16.27
CA ARG A 492 -21.89 1.70 -17.54
C ARG A 492 -22.99 2.65 -18.02
N GLU A 493 -23.69 3.29 -17.09
CA GLU A 493 -24.71 4.30 -17.41
C GLU A 493 -24.09 5.50 -18.13
N THR A 494 -22.92 5.97 -17.66
CA THR A 494 -22.16 7.03 -18.34
C THR A 494 -21.82 6.65 -19.78
N MET A 495 -21.44 5.40 -20.04
CA MET A 495 -21.14 4.92 -21.38
C MET A 495 -22.35 5.03 -22.32
N GLN A 496 -23.52 4.62 -21.85
CA GLN A 496 -24.75 4.65 -22.62
C GLN A 496 -25.17 6.09 -22.97
N VAL A 497 -25.07 7.00 -22.00
CA VAL A 497 -25.34 8.43 -22.22
C VAL A 497 -24.36 9.00 -23.25
N ALA A 498 -23.05 8.74 -23.08
CA ALA A 498 -22.04 9.19 -24.03
C ALA A 498 -22.29 8.66 -25.44
N ALA A 499 -22.69 7.38 -25.56
CA ALA A 499 -22.93 6.76 -26.86
C ALA A 499 -24.12 7.40 -27.56
N LYS A 500 -25.19 7.67 -26.81
CA LYS A 500 -26.37 8.36 -27.28
C LYS A 500 -26.06 9.77 -27.77
N ASP A 501 -25.41 10.57 -26.92
CA ASP A 501 -25.08 11.97 -27.24
C ASP A 501 -24.22 12.06 -28.51
N ILE A 502 -23.19 11.21 -28.63
CA ILE A 502 -22.33 11.19 -29.82
C ILE A 502 -23.09 10.72 -31.06
N GLY A 503 -23.93 9.68 -30.93
CA GLY A 503 -24.75 9.19 -32.04
C GLY A 503 -25.70 10.25 -32.56
N GLU A 504 -26.40 10.96 -31.66
CA GLU A 504 -27.30 12.06 -32.01
C GLU A 504 -26.55 13.24 -32.63
N MET A 505 -25.37 13.62 -32.10
CA MET A 505 -24.52 14.67 -32.69
C MET A 505 -24.07 14.35 -34.12
N ILE A 506 -23.74 13.08 -34.41
CA ILE A 506 -23.35 12.64 -35.76
C ILE A 506 -24.55 12.70 -36.70
N ILE A 507 -25.72 12.23 -36.24
CA ILE A 507 -26.99 12.30 -36.98
C ILE A 507 -27.28 13.75 -37.37
N GLU A 508 -27.28 14.66 -36.38
CA GLU A 508 -27.56 16.08 -36.60
C GLU A 508 -26.65 16.66 -37.70
N PHE A 509 -25.35 16.38 -37.61
CA PHE A 509 -24.37 16.85 -38.60
C PHE A 509 -24.52 16.22 -39.99
N ASP A 510 -24.94 14.96 -40.07
CA ASP A 510 -25.25 14.32 -41.35
C ASP A 510 -26.50 14.94 -42.02
N PHE A 511 -27.46 15.41 -41.24
CA PHE A 511 -28.69 16.06 -41.73
C PHE A 511 -28.53 17.57 -42.02
N GLU A 512 -27.43 18.19 -41.59
CA GLU A 512 -27.13 19.60 -41.91
C GLU A 512 -26.91 19.81 -43.43
N SER A 513 -27.88 20.49 -44.06
CA SER A 513 -27.83 20.83 -45.47
C SER A 513 -26.93 22.07 -45.71
N PRO A 514 -25.82 21.97 -46.46
CA PRO A 514 -24.94 23.11 -46.69
C PRO A 514 -25.61 24.15 -47.60
N THR A 515 -25.72 25.38 -47.12
CA THR A 515 -26.44 26.47 -47.80
C THR A 515 -25.67 27.12 -48.96
N ASN A 516 -24.35 26.95 -49.05
CA ASN A 516 -23.50 27.44 -50.15
C ASN A 516 -22.18 26.62 -50.32
N SER A 517 -21.35 27.01 -51.29
CA SER A 517 -20.06 26.36 -51.59
C SER A 517 -19.01 26.52 -50.48
N TYR A 518 -19.06 27.60 -49.70
CA TYR A 518 -18.19 27.81 -48.53
C TYR A 518 -18.60 26.90 -47.35
N SER A 519 -19.92 26.76 -47.11
CA SER A 519 -20.45 25.82 -46.12
C SER A 519 -20.27 24.36 -46.55
N LYS A 520 -20.15 24.05 -47.84
CA LYS A 520 -19.78 22.69 -48.30
C LYS A 520 -18.36 22.27 -47.89
N ILE A 521 -17.42 23.22 -47.80
CA ILE A 521 -16.03 22.95 -47.37
C ILE A 521 -15.96 22.81 -45.85
N ILE A 522 -16.68 23.66 -45.11
CA ILE A 522 -16.76 23.59 -43.64
C ILE A 522 -17.56 22.36 -43.19
N ALA A 523 -18.63 22.00 -43.90
CA ALA A 523 -19.46 20.87 -43.53
C ALA A 523 -18.83 19.51 -43.83
N LYS A 524 -17.60 19.41 -44.36
CA LYS A 524 -16.92 18.10 -44.54
C LYS A 524 -16.61 17.41 -43.22
N SER A 525 -16.41 18.20 -42.16
CA SER A 525 -16.01 17.67 -40.88
C SER A 525 -16.26 18.62 -39.72
N MET A 526 -16.54 18.08 -38.54
CA MET A 526 -16.81 18.87 -37.33
C MET A 526 -16.02 18.34 -36.14
N SER A 527 -15.54 19.26 -35.29
CA SER A 527 -14.96 18.90 -33.99
C SER A 527 -15.99 19.13 -32.91
N TYR A 528 -16.20 18.11 -32.08
CA TYR A 528 -17.10 18.18 -30.94
C TYR A 528 -16.32 18.28 -29.65
N ARG A 529 -16.91 19.01 -28.71
CA ARG A 529 -16.45 19.17 -27.33
C ARG A 529 -17.68 19.12 -26.44
N PHE A 530 -17.76 18.14 -25.57
CA PHE A 530 -18.83 18.07 -24.58
C PHE A 530 -18.32 17.56 -23.24
N CYS A 531 -19.06 17.91 -22.18
CA CYS A 531 -18.77 17.47 -20.83
C CYS A 531 -19.62 16.24 -20.50
N LEU A 532 -18.95 15.18 -20.07
CA LEU A 532 -19.52 13.93 -19.62
C LEU A 532 -19.43 13.89 -18.09
N LYS A 533 -20.52 13.58 -17.40
CA LYS A 533 -20.49 13.30 -15.96
C LYS A 533 -20.40 11.80 -15.71
N SER A 534 -19.44 11.40 -14.88
CA SER A 534 -19.33 10.03 -14.39
C SER A 534 -19.06 10.06 -12.90
N ASN A 535 -20.00 9.51 -12.12
CA ASN A 535 -20.05 9.70 -10.67
C ASN A 535 -19.97 11.21 -10.33
N ASP A 536 -19.13 11.60 -9.37
CA ASP A 536 -18.93 12.99 -8.94
C ASP A 536 -17.91 13.77 -9.81
N ARG A 537 -17.53 13.24 -10.98
CA ARG A 537 -16.49 13.82 -11.84
C ARG A 537 -17.04 14.26 -13.18
N THR A 538 -16.46 15.33 -13.72
CA THR A 538 -16.76 15.84 -15.05
C THR A 538 -15.56 15.60 -15.96
N PHE A 539 -15.82 15.16 -17.19
CA PHE A 539 -14.80 14.88 -18.19
C PHE A 539 -15.10 15.61 -19.47
N LEU A 540 -14.07 16.15 -20.12
CA LEU A 540 -14.14 16.71 -21.45
C LEU A 540 -13.81 15.63 -22.48
N VAL A 541 -14.74 15.37 -23.38
CA VAL A 541 -14.53 14.50 -24.54
C VAL A 541 -14.31 15.37 -25.77
N LEU A 542 -13.21 15.11 -26.49
CA LEU A 542 -12.88 15.77 -27.75
C LEU A 542 -12.81 14.74 -28.86
N PHE A 543 -13.68 14.86 -29.86
CA PHE A 543 -13.67 14.01 -31.04
C PHE A 543 -13.94 14.81 -32.32
N TYR A 544 -13.64 14.20 -33.46
CA TYR A 544 -13.80 14.78 -34.77
C TYR A 544 -14.55 13.82 -35.68
N VAL A 545 -15.51 14.33 -36.44
CA VAL A 545 -16.32 13.54 -37.38
C VAL A 545 -16.01 14.02 -38.79
N ASP A 546 -15.70 13.09 -39.69
CA ASP A 546 -15.56 13.31 -41.14
C ASP A 546 -16.72 12.58 -41.82
N ARG A 547 -17.70 13.34 -42.33
CA ARG A 547 -18.90 12.77 -42.93
C ARG A 547 -18.68 12.17 -44.32
N GLU A 548 -17.66 12.66 -45.05
CA GLU A 548 -17.35 12.15 -46.40
C GLU A 548 -16.69 10.77 -46.31
N ARG A 549 -15.78 10.61 -45.35
CA ARG A 549 -15.09 9.33 -45.11
C ARG A 549 -15.86 8.41 -44.17
N LYS A 550 -16.92 8.92 -43.53
CA LYS A 550 -17.64 8.26 -42.43
C LYS A 550 -16.69 7.79 -41.34
N VAL A 551 -15.85 8.71 -40.85
CA VAL A 551 -14.83 8.43 -39.82
C VAL A 551 -15.08 9.29 -38.57
N VAL A 552 -14.91 8.68 -37.39
CA VAL A 552 -14.87 9.39 -36.11
C VAL A 552 -13.49 9.20 -35.47
N ASP A 553 -12.77 10.30 -35.29
CA ASP A 553 -11.44 10.33 -34.65
C ASP A 553 -11.55 10.88 -33.21
N PHE A 554 -11.34 10.02 -32.21
CA PHE A 554 -11.21 10.46 -30.82
C PHE A 554 -9.85 11.13 -30.58
N LYS A 555 -9.89 12.38 -30.11
CA LYS A 555 -8.69 13.21 -29.89
C LYS A 555 -8.26 13.28 -28.44
N ASN A 556 -9.18 13.42 -27.49
CA ASN A 556 -8.80 13.51 -26.09
C ASN A 556 -9.95 13.16 -25.14
N PHE A 557 -9.59 12.70 -23.96
CA PHE A 557 -10.45 12.53 -22.81
C PHE A 557 -9.73 13.06 -21.56
N MET A 558 -10.22 14.13 -20.96
CA MET A 558 -9.57 14.74 -19.79
C MET A 558 -10.57 15.03 -18.69
N GLU A 559 -10.14 14.94 -17.44
CA GLU A 559 -10.95 15.36 -16.30
C GLU A 559 -11.01 16.89 -16.27
N VAL A 560 -12.22 17.43 -16.12
CA VAL A 560 -12.45 18.86 -15.91
C VAL A 560 -12.58 19.08 -14.42
N VAL A 561 -11.74 19.97 -13.94
CA VAL A 561 -11.62 20.33 -12.53
C VAL A 561 -11.90 21.82 -12.44
N ASP A 562 -12.68 22.25 -11.46
CA ASP A 562 -12.91 23.68 -11.23
C ASP A 562 -11.60 24.38 -10.76
N ASP A 563 -11.55 25.70 -10.96
CA ASP A 563 -10.35 26.47 -10.68
C ASP A 563 -9.96 26.44 -9.19
N GLU A 564 -10.95 26.34 -8.29
CA GLU A 564 -10.70 26.30 -6.84
C GLU A 564 -9.96 25.01 -6.45
N TYR A 565 -10.50 23.86 -6.85
CA TYR A 565 -9.90 22.56 -6.62
C TYR A 565 -8.55 22.40 -7.33
N ALA A 566 -8.41 22.94 -8.55
CA ALA A 566 -7.13 22.97 -9.26
C ALA A 566 -6.08 23.82 -8.50
N ASN A 567 -6.47 24.97 -7.96
CA ASN A 567 -5.59 25.81 -7.15
C ASN A 567 -5.17 25.12 -5.85
N GLU A 568 -6.06 24.38 -5.19
CA GLU A 568 -5.71 23.58 -4.03
C GLU A 568 -4.70 22.48 -4.36
N GLN A 569 -4.87 21.77 -5.48
CA GLN A 569 -3.92 20.78 -5.95
C GLN A 569 -2.55 21.40 -6.27
N ILE A 570 -2.51 22.58 -6.89
CA ILE A 570 -1.27 23.32 -7.12
C ILE A 570 -0.61 23.70 -5.79
N ARG A 571 -1.38 24.20 -4.81
CA ARG A 571 -0.90 24.57 -3.48
C ARG A 571 -0.20 23.41 -2.79
N ILE A 572 -0.75 22.20 -2.88
CA ILE A 572 -0.14 20.99 -2.28
C ILE A 572 0.93 20.34 -3.18
N GLY A 573 1.34 20.98 -4.27
CA GLY A 573 2.45 20.53 -5.11
C GLY A 573 2.09 19.50 -6.19
N LEU A 574 0.80 19.31 -6.49
CA LEU A 574 0.29 18.37 -7.49
C LEU A 574 -0.02 18.99 -8.85
N GLY A 575 0.35 20.26 -9.10
CA GLY A 575 0.11 20.94 -10.37
C GLY A 575 0.63 20.21 -11.62
N LYS A 576 1.65 19.35 -11.47
CA LYS A 576 2.17 18.49 -12.55
C LYS A 576 1.17 17.45 -13.07
N PHE A 577 0.08 17.19 -12.36
CA PHE A 577 -0.94 16.20 -12.71
C PHE A 577 -2.20 16.81 -13.36
N ILE A 578 -2.38 18.14 -13.29
CA ILE A 578 -3.60 18.83 -13.78
C ILE A 578 -3.65 18.91 -15.31
N TYR A 579 -2.50 19.03 -15.97
CA TYR A 579 -2.41 19.20 -17.43
C TYR A 579 -2.08 17.91 -18.20
N CYS A 580 -2.52 16.75 -17.72
CA CYS A 580 -2.12 15.43 -18.23
C CYS A 580 -3.20 14.63 -18.94
#